data_AF-A0A509LLY5-F1
#
_entry.id   AF-A0A509LLY5-F1
#
_cell.length_a   1.000
_cell.length_b   1.000
_cell.length_c   1.000
_cell.angle_alpha   90.00
_cell.angle_beta   90.00
_cell.angle_gamma   90.00
#
_symmetry.space_group_name_H-M   'P 1'
#
loop_
_entity.id
_entity.type
_entity.pdbx_description
1 polymer ?
#
loop_
_entity_poly.entity_id
_entity_poly.type
_entity_poly.pdbx_seq_one_letter_code
_entity_poly.pdbx_strand_id
1 'polypeptide(L)'
;MKKELTIFDNPRNVKRLRMGFFVVLVLLLIAESFVEMHGYFSVEHFYGFYAVYGFISYVLLIFAAKVLRKIIMRKEDYYDH
;
A
#
# COMPACT_ATOMS: atom_id res chain seq x y z
N MET A 1 -24.22 -2.93 24.42
CA MET A 1 -24.21 -3.78 23.20
C MET A 1 -23.20 -3.21 22.23
N LYS A 2 -22.10 -3.92 21.95
CA LYS A 2 -21.08 -3.49 20.98
C LYS A 2 -21.70 -3.58 19.58
N LYS A 3 -21.68 -2.49 18.82
CA LYS A 3 -22.09 -2.51 17.41
C LYS A 3 -20.94 -3.14 16.63
N GLU A 4 -21.02 -4.45 16.44
CA GLU A 4 -20.10 -5.18 15.57
C GLU A 4 -20.27 -4.65 14.14
N LEU A 5 -19.17 -4.19 13.54
CA LEU A 5 -19.15 -3.65 12.18
C LEU A 5 -19.18 -4.81 11.17
N THR A 6 -20.35 -5.39 10.92
CA THR A 6 -20.56 -6.52 9.97
C THR A 6 -20.42 -6.14 8.50
N ILE A 7 -19.82 -4.98 8.21
CA ILE A 7 -19.73 -4.39 6.87
C ILE A 7 -18.85 -5.26 5.96
N PHE A 8 -17.84 -5.94 6.53
CA PHE A 8 -16.88 -6.77 5.80
C PHE A 8 -17.27 -8.26 5.73
N ASP A 9 -18.31 -8.69 6.43
CA ASP A 9 -18.77 -10.10 6.40
C ASP A 9 -19.45 -10.45 5.07
N ASN A 10 -20.03 -9.45 4.40
CA ASN A 10 -20.66 -9.67 3.11
C ASN A 10 -19.61 -9.59 1.99
N PRO A 11 -19.38 -10.68 1.21
CA PRO A 11 -18.40 -10.69 0.13
C PRO A 11 -18.69 -9.65 -0.95
N ARG A 12 -19.95 -9.20 -1.10
CA ARG A 12 -20.31 -8.11 -2.03
C ARG A 12 -19.72 -6.77 -1.59
N ASN A 13 -19.69 -6.48 -0.29
CA ASN A 13 -19.15 -5.23 0.22
C ASN A 13 -17.63 -5.18 0.05
N VAL A 14 -16.95 -6.29 0.33
CA VAL A 14 -15.50 -6.43 0.08
C VAL A 14 -15.18 -6.28 -1.42
N LYS A 15 -16.01 -6.85 -2.30
CA LYS A 15 -15.85 -6.68 -3.75
C LYS A 15 -16.03 -5.22 -4.17
N ARG A 16 -17.04 -4.52 -3.64
CA ARG A 16 -17.28 -3.09 -3.92
C ARG A 16 -16.14 -2.21 -3.41
N LEU A 17 -15.66 -2.45 -2.20
CA LEU A 17 -14.52 -1.72 -1.63
C LEU A 17 -13.27 -1.88 -2.50
N ARG A 18 -12.93 -3.12 -2.85
CA ARG A 18 -11.79 -3.42 -3.72
C ARG A 18 -11.93 -2.75 -5.09
N MET A 19 -13.13 -2.79 -5.67
CA MET A 19 -13.41 -2.10 -6.93
C MET A 19 -13.25 -0.58 -6.79
N GLY A 20 -13.73 0.00 -5.68
CA GLY A 20 -13.52 1.41 -5.36
C GLY A 20 -12.05 1.80 -5.26
N PHE A 21 -11.22 0.98 -4.60
CA PHE A 21 -9.77 1.19 -4.57
C PHE A 21 -9.15 1.19 -5.97
N PHE A 22 -9.50 0.22 -6.82
CA PHE A 22 -9.00 0.20 -8.20
C PHE A 22 -9.46 1.40 -9.01
N VAL A 23 -10.71 1.85 -8.84
CA VAL A 23 -11.22 3.07 -9.48
C VAL A 23 -10.40 4.29 -9.05
N VAL A 24 -10.16 4.46 -7.76
CA VAL A 24 -9.34 5.57 -7.24
C VAL A 24 -7.92 5.53 -7.80
N LEU A 25 -7.30 4.35 -7.87
CA LEU A 25 -5.96 4.19 -8.46
C LEU A 25 -5.92 4.60 -9.94
N VAL A 26 -6.92 4.19 -10.73
CA VAL A 26 -7.01 4.59 -12.14
C VAL A 26 -7.24 6.10 -12.27
N LEU A 27 -8.09 6.68 -11.43
CA LEU A 27 -8.32 8.13 -11.43
C LEU A 27 -7.06 8.91 -11.07
N LEU A 28 -6.27 8.44 -10.11
CA LEU A 28 -4.98 9.05 -9.77
C LEU A 28 -3.97 8.98 -10.92
N LEU A 29 -3.90 7.86 -11.63
CA LEU A 29 -3.07 7.74 -12.84
C LEU A 29 -3.51 8.71 -13.94
N ILE A 30 -4.82 8.86 -14.14
CA ILE A 30 -5.35 9.82 -15.11
C ILE A 30 -5.02 11.26 -14.66
N ALA A 31 -5.15 11.56 -13.38
CA ALA A 31 -4.84 12.87 -12.81
C ALA A 31 -3.36 13.25 -12.99
N GLU A 32 -2.45 12.27 -13.00
CA GLU A 32 -1.02 12.47 -13.29
C GLU A 32 -0.79 13.13 -14.67
N SER A 33 -1.65 12.87 -15.66
CA SER A 33 -1.58 13.53 -16.98
C SER A 33 -1.88 15.03 -16.94
N PHE A 34 -2.57 15.51 -15.91
CA PHE A 34 -3.00 16.91 -15.80
C PHE A 34 -2.07 17.75 -14.92
N VAL A 35 -1.13 17.12 -14.22
CA VAL A 35 -0.23 17.78 -13.29
C VAL A 35 1.20 17.69 -13.83
N GLU A 36 1.79 18.83 -14.18
CA GLU A 36 3.20 18.88 -14.56
C GLU A 36 4.07 18.63 -13.33
N MET A 37 4.59 17.41 -13.21
CA MET A 37 5.55 17.04 -12.19
C MET A 37 6.90 17.69 -12.49
N HIS A 38 7.34 18.60 -11.63
CA HIS A 38 8.68 19.21 -11.71
C HIS A 38 9.71 18.24 -11.13
N GLY A 39 10.02 17.21 -11.93
CA GLY A 39 11.06 16.26 -11.59
C GLY A 39 12.45 16.88 -11.70
N TYR A 40 13.35 16.51 -10.78
CA TYR A 40 14.77 16.87 -10.87
C TYR A 40 15.51 15.99 -11.88
N PHE A 41 14.98 14.80 -12.14
CA PHE A 41 15.59 13.80 -13.02
C PHE A 41 14.72 13.55 -14.25
N SER A 42 15.36 13.35 -15.41
CA SER A 42 14.67 13.15 -16.69
C SER A 42 13.72 11.94 -16.72
N VAL A 43 13.99 10.93 -15.88
CA VAL A 43 13.16 9.71 -15.75
C VAL A 43 11.82 9.97 -15.04
N GLU A 44 11.72 11.05 -14.26
CA GLU A 44 10.52 11.39 -13.49
C GLU A 44 9.39 11.96 -14.37
N HIS A 45 9.70 12.34 -15.61
CA HIS A 45 8.71 12.77 -16.60
C HIS A 45 8.04 11.62 -17.33
N PHE A 46 8.42 10.36 -17.06
CA PHE A 46 7.75 9.22 -17.66
C PHE A 46 6.35 9.05 -17.07
N TYR A 47 5.36 8.85 -17.93
CA TYR A 47 3.97 8.70 -17.51
C TYR A 47 3.80 7.48 -16.59
N GLY A 48 3.24 7.69 -15.39
CA GLY A 48 3.05 6.63 -14.39
C GLY A 48 4.30 6.31 -13.58
N PHE A 49 5.37 7.11 -13.70
CA PHE A 49 6.61 6.91 -12.93
C PHE A 49 6.32 6.90 -11.42
N TYR A 50 5.55 7.87 -10.93
CA TYR A 50 5.26 8.00 -9.51
C TYR A 50 4.39 6.87 -8.97
N ALA A 51 3.44 6.38 -9.77
CA ALA A 51 2.63 5.23 -9.41
C ALA A 51 3.46 3.95 -9.27
N VAL A 52 4.35 3.69 -10.24
CA VAL A 52 5.27 2.54 -10.20
C VAL A 52 6.26 2.68 -9.04
N TYR A 53 6.84 3.85 -8.87
CA TYR A 53 7.78 4.15 -7.79
C TYR A 53 7.14 3.94 -6.41
N GLY A 54 5.94 4.50 -6.19
CA GLY A 54 5.19 4.34 -4.94
C GLY A 54 4.84 2.88 -4.65
N PHE A 55 4.40 2.14 -5.67
CA PHE A 55 4.13 0.71 -5.54
C PHE A 55 5.37 -0.09 -5.14
N ILE A 56 6.48 0.08 -5.86
CA ILE A 56 7.75 -0.61 -5.57
C ILE A 56 8.24 -0.25 -4.17
N SER A 57 8.21 1.03 -3.80
CA SER A 57 8.62 1.51 -2.47
C SER A 57 7.83 0.83 -1.36
N TYR A 58 6.51 0.70 -1.52
CA TYR A 58 5.66 0.05 -0.52
C TYR A 58 5.90 -1.47 -0.44
N VAL A 59 6.07 -2.13 -1.59
CA VAL A 59 6.44 -3.55 -1.64
C VAL A 59 7.77 -3.79 -0.91
N LEU A 60 8.78 -2.98 -1.19
CA LEU A 60 10.08 -3.04 -0.52
C LEU A 60 9.95 -2.81 0.99
N LEU A 61 9.11 -1.87 1.43
CA LEU A 61 8.84 -1.62 2.84
C LEU A 61 8.26 -2.86 3.54
N ILE A 62 7.33 -3.58 2.90
CA ILE A 62 6.78 -4.83 3.46
C ILE A 62 7.88 -5.90 3.61
N PHE A 63 8.76 -6.03 2.61
CA PHE A 63 9.88 -6.97 2.69
C PHE A 63 10.88 -6.56 3.78
N ALA A 64 11.22 -5.28 3.87
CA ALA A 64 12.07 -4.74 4.92
C ALA A 64 11.49 -5.03 6.31
N ALA A 65 10.17 -4.81 6.51
CA ALA A 65 9.48 -5.13 7.75
C ALA A 65 9.52 -6.64 8.08
N LYS A 66 9.37 -7.50 7.09
CA LYS A 66 9.51 -8.96 7.28
C LYS A 66 10.92 -9.37 7.69
N VAL A 67 11.94 -8.80 7.06
CA VAL A 67 13.34 -9.04 7.42
C VAL A 67 13.61 -8.53 8.83
N LEU A 68 13.17 -7.32 9.14
CA LEU A 68 13.30 -6.73 10.46
C LEU A 68 12.62 -7.59 11.53
N ARG A 69 11.42 -8.11 11.26
CA ARG A 69 10.74 -9.07 12.14
C ARG A 69 11.63 -10.29 12.42
N LYS A 70 12.31 -10.85 11.42
CA LYS A 70 13.21 -12.00 11.63
C LYS A 70 14.43 -11.65 12.48
N ILE A 71 14.94 -10.42 12.35
CA ILE A 71 16.10 -9.93 13.12
C ILE A 71 15.69 -9.64 14.58
N ILE A 72 14.54 -9.02 14.79
CA ILE A 72 14.05 -8.60 16.11
C ILE A 72 13.42 -9.76 16.89
N MET A 73 12.81 -10.75 16.20
CA MET A 73 12.10 -11.84 16.86
C MET A 73 13.04 -12.60 17.79
N ARG A 74 12.75 -12.50 19.08
CA ARG A 74 13.52 -13.10 20.17
C ARG A 74 12.86 -14.40 20.60
N LYS A 75 13.64 -15.33 21.17
CA LYS A 75 13.11 -16.55 21.77
C LYS A 75 12.14 -16.19 22.89
N GLU A 76 11.06 -16.96 23.03
CA GLU A 76 10.01 -16.73 24.02
C GLU A 76 10.57 -16.80 25.45
N ASP A 77 11.54 -17.70 25.69
CA ASP A 77 12.20 -17.92 26.99
C ASP A 77 13.16 -16.80 27.41
N TYR A 78 13.20 -15.66 26.71
CA TYR A 78 14.21 -14.63 26.95
C TYR A 78 14.08 -13.92 28.30
N TYR A 79 12.91 -13.97 28.92
CA TYR A 79 12.65 -13.41 30.26
C TYR A 79 12.30 -14.46 31.31
N ASP A 80 12.42 -15.75 30.97
CA ASP A 80 12.23 -16.83 31.94
C ASP A 80 13.48 -16.90 32.82
N HIS A 81 13.43 -16.09 33.88
CA HIS A 81 14.23 -16.20 35.10
C HIS A 81 13.33 -16.72 36.22
#